data_AF-A0A5B9QGY2-F1
#
_entry.id   AF-A0A5B9QGY2-F1
#
_cell.length_a   1.000
_cell.length_b   1.000
_cell.length_c   1.000
_cell.angle_alpha   90.00
_cell.angle_beta   90.00
_cell.angle_gamma   90.00
#
_symmetry.space_group_name_H-M   'P 1'
#
loop_
_entity.id
_entity.type
_entity.pdbx_description
1 polymer ?
#
loop_
_entity_poly.entity_id
_entity_poly.type
_entity_poly.pdbx_seq_one_letter_code
_entity_poly.pdbx_strand_id
1 'polypeptide(L)'
;MQRRLILSFSAFAFFTSIVSAPAARAAVDFEKQVLPVFEANCTKCHGEKKAMGKLRLQSAAAIQEKLADDEHLIVAGNPDESELYERLVLPAGSKKRMPKGADPLDQAAIDLVALWIKEGANFGSSDQESTPATEAEKSSPDAKAETEAPDAKPEPPKLKPLPMPEVDPASEEAIERLRSAGAQVMPHFAKSNLLDVSFALSSEPANDDALALLNDVAHHVISLNLRGAQASDKGWSELAKLSNLSKLSVENSSFSDDAAQYLSGLERLESLNLYGTDVSDKVLDPIRGLKRLQKIYLWKTNVSYDGAIGLEKDLPYIEWNLGWDHPVIARKRLEKQQVEFAADAKTKQEETARLQTDLKVAEEAQAAAEKRLKQVEDALKKLSGEKVESPTEEQSVQPDA
;
A
#
# COMPACT_ATOMS: atom_id res chain seq x y z
N MET A 1 16.84 61.18 58.01
CA MET A 1 16.52 60.81 56.62
C MET A 1 15.99 59.37 56.61
N GLN A 2 14.67 59.20 56.59
CA GLN A 2 14.02 57.88 56.46
C GLN A 2 13.79 57.60 54.96
N ARG A 3 14.28 56.47 54.45
CA ARG A 3 13.95 55.98 53.10
C ARG A 3 12.93 54.85 53.21
N ARG A 4 11.78 55.08 52.58
CA ARG A 4 10.59 54.23 52.54
C ARG A 4 10.82 53.01 51.64
N LEU A 5 10.36 51.84 52.07
CA LEU A 5 10.24 50.63 51.27
C LEU A 5 8.89 50.68 50.53
N ILE A 6 8.90 50.58 49.20
CA ILE A 6 7.68 50.48 48.37
C ILE A 6 7.57 49.03 47.90
N LEU A 7 6.56 48.31 48.40
CA LEU A 7 6.15 46.99 47.91
C LEU A 7 5.25 47.20 46.69
N SER A 8 5.72 46.78 45.51
CA SER A 8 4.90 46.72 44.29
C SER A 8 4.23 45.34 44.18
N PHE A 9 2.90 45.32 44.32
CA PHE A 9 2.07 44.18 43.96
C PHE A 9 1.86 44.17 42.45
N SER A 10 2.47 43.22 41.72
CA SER A 10 2.08 42.93 40.33
C SER A 10 0.87 42.02 40.33
N ALA A 11 -0.26 42.53 39.87
CA ALA A 11 -1.46 41.75 39.59
C ALA A 11 -1.23 40.91 38.33
N PHE A 12 -1.16 39.58 38.48
CA PHE A 12 -1.11 38.64 37.38
C PHE A 12 -2.54 38.43 36.84
N ALA A 13 -2.86 39.03 35.70
CA ALA A 13 -4.11 38.78 35.01
C ALA A 13 -4.05 37.40 34.33
N PHE A 14 -4.83 36.45 34.82
CA PHE A 14 -5.04 35.15 34.18
C PHE A 14 -5.86 35.36 32.90
N PHE A 15 -5.18 35.32 31.75
CA PHE A 15 -5.83 35.25 30.43
C PHE A 15 -6.24 33.79 30.20
N THR A 16 -7.50 33.45 30.47
CA THR A 16 -8.06 32.14 30.13
C THR A 16 -8.23 32.04 28.63
N SER A 17 -7.27 31.38 27.97
CA SER A 17 -7.41 30.97 26.57
C SER A 17 -8.54 29.94 26.45
N ILE A 18 -9.61 30.32 25.78
CA ILE A 18 -10.65 29.39 25.32
C ILE A 18 -10.03 28.58 24.18
N VAL A 19 -9.58 27.36 24.48
CA VAL A 19 -9.22 26.38 23.46
C VAL A 19 -10.53 25.92 22.81
N SER A 20 -10.80 26.40 21.60
CA SER A 20 -11.88 25.90 20.77
C SER A 20 -11.51 24.50 20.31
N ALA A 21 -12.23 23.47 20.78
CA ALA A 21 -12.06 22.11 20.31
C ALA A 21 -12.50 22.03 18.83
N PRO A 22 -11.72 21.43 17.93
CA PRO A 22 -12.16 21.23 16.56
C PRO A 22 -13.38 20.30 16.57
N ALA A 23 -14.43 20.69 15.84
CA ALA A 23 -15.60 19.85 15.65
C ALA A 23 -15.14 18.48 15.10
N ALA A 24 -15.53 17.40 15.79
CA ALA A 24 -15.27 16.04 15.34
C ALA A 24 -15.94 15.84 13.98
N ARG A 25 -15.13 15.69 12.94
CA ARG A 25 -15.61 15.30 11.61
C ARG A 25 -16.17 13.88 11.71
N ALA A 26 -17.34 13.63 11.13
CA ALA A 26 -17.90 12.28 11.05
C ALA A 26 -16.93 11.36 10.30
N ALA A 27 -16.74 10.14 10.81
CA ALA A 27 -15.88 9.13 10.19
C ALA A 27 -16.33 8.81 8.76
N VAL A 28 -15.39 8.41 7.92
CA VAL A 28 -15.63 8.06 6.52
C VAL A 28 -16.48 6.80 6.44
N ASP A 29 -17.62 6.91 5.74
CA ASP A 29 -18.51 5.79 5.45
C ASP A 29 -18.04 5.09 4.16
N PHE A 30 -17.59 3.84 4.29
CA PHE A 30 -17.07 3.08 3.16
C PHE A 30 -18.09 2.94 2.04
N GLU A 31 -19.31 2.49 2.33
CA GLU A 31 -20.32 2.22 1.30
C GLU A 31 -20.79 3.50 0.59
N LYS A 32 -20.92 4.61 1.35
CA LYS A 32 -21.43 5.87 0.78
C LYS A 32 -20.36 6.70 0.09
N GLN A 33 -19.08 6.57 0.47
CA GLN A 33 -18.04 7.50 0.04
C GLN A 33 -16.89 6.81 -0.68
N VAL A 34 -16.39 5.67 -0.19
CA VAL A 34 -15.19 5.01 -0.75
C VAL A 34 -15.55 4.03 -1.87
N LEU A 35 -16.57 3.20 -1.64
CA LEU A 35 -17.02 2.21 -2.62
C LEU A 35 -17.39 2.84 -3.97
N PRO A 36 -18.12 3.98 -4.05
CA PRO A 36 -18.40 4.63 -5.34
C PRO A 36 -17.15 5.06 -6.11
N VAL A 37 -16.07 5.43 -5.40
CA VAL A 37 -14.78 5.74 -6.03
C VAL A 37 -14.19 4.49 -6.68
N PHE A 38 -14.25 3.34 -5.99
CA PHE A 38 -13.76 2.07 -6.53
C PHE A 38 -14.61 1.54 -7.67
N GLU A 39 -15.93 1.66 -7.57
CA GLU A 39 -16.86 1.27 -8.64
C GLU A 39 -16.59 2.06 -9.91
N ALA A 40 -16.46 3.39 -9.81
CA ALA A 40 -16.22 4.25 -10.96
C ALA A 40 -14.84 4.03 -11.62
N ASN A 41 -13.80 3.74 -10.82
CA ASN A 41 -12.41 3.82 -11.31
C ASN A 41 -11.67 2.48 -11.36
N CYS A 42 -12.10 1.47 -10.60
CA CYS A 42 -11.30 0.27 -10.35
C CYS A 42 -11.97 -1.03 -10.81
N THR A 43 -13.30 -1.13 -10.72
CA THR A 43 -14.03 -2.40 -10.95
C THR A 43 -14.00 -2.91 -12.39
N LYS A 44 -13.65 -2.06 -13.37
CA LYS A 44 -13.40 -2.51 -14.75
C LYS A 44 -12.33 -3.60 -14.84
N CYS A 45 -11.35 -3.56 -13.94
CA CYS A 45 -10.25 -4.53 -13.86
C CYS A 45 -10.22 -5.32 -12.54
N HIS A 46 -10.85 -4.80 -11.48
CA HIS A 46 -10.91 -5.37 -10.13
C HIS A 46 -12.37 -5.54 -9.67
N GLY A 47 -13.22 -6.10 -10.52
CA GLY A 47 -14.64 -6.32 -10.24
C GLY A 47 -14.99 -7.81 -10.31
N GLU A 48 -16.30 -8.09 -10.30
CA GLU A 48 -16.82 -9.47 -10.34
C GLU A 48 -16.34 -10.24 -11.58
N LYS A 49 -16.43 -9.60 -12.76
CA LYS A 49 -16.11 -10.20 -14.07
C LYS A 49 -14.61 -10.31 -14.33
N LYS A 50 -13.77 -9.51 -13.65
CA LYS A 50 -12.32 -9.47 -13.86
C LYS A 50 -11.62 -9.10 -12.56
N ALA A 51 -10.71 -9.96 -12.11
CA ALA A 51 -9.94 -9.77 -10.87
C ALA A 51 -8.44 -9.73 -11.20
N MET A 52 -7.97 -8.65 -11.82
CA MET A 52 -6.54 -8.49 -12.10
C MET A 52 -5.75 -8.49 -10.78
N GLY A 53 -4.63 -9.21 -10.76
CA GLY A 53 -3.86 -9.39 -9.52
C GLY A 53 -4.61 -10.12 -8.40
N LYS A 54 -5.67 -10.88 -8.72
CA LYS A 54 -6.56 -11.55 -7.75
C LYS A 54 -7.23 -10.58 -6.75
N LEU A 55 -7.33 -9.30 -7.10
CA LEU A 55 -7.95 -8.27 -6.28
C LEU A 55 -9.33 -7.90 -6.82
N ARG A 56 -10.30 -7.83 -5.91
CA ARG A 56 -11.69 -7.43 -6.15
C ARG A 56 -12.06 -6.28 -5.22
N LEU A 57 -12.60 -5.20 -5.78
CA LEU A 57 -12.88 -3.92 -5.10
C LEU A 57 -14.36 -3.51 -5.20
N GLN A 58 -15.23 -4.40 -5.69
CA GLN A 58 -16.65 -4.11 -5.92
C GLN A 58 -17.53 -4.19 -4.66
N SER A 59 -17.01 -4.68 -3.53
CA SER A 59 -17.75 -4.75 -2.28
C SER A 59 -16.80 -4.86 -1.08
N ALA A 60 -17.29 -4.49 0.11
CA ALA A 60 -16.57 -4.67 1.37
C ALA A 60 -16.13 -6.13 1.56
N ALA A 61 -17.06 -7.08 1.39
CA ALA A 61 -16.79 -8.51 1.57
C ALA A 61 -15.65 -9.02 0.67
N ALA A 62 -15.60 -8.60 -0.59
CA ALA A 62 -14.56 -9.03 -1.52
C ALA A 62 -13.18 -8.43 -1.18
N ILE A 63 -13.15 -7.20 -0.67
CA ILE A 63 -11.92 -6.56 -0.21
C ILE A 63 -11.44 -7.26 1.07
N GLN A 64 -12.35 -7.53 2.01
CA GLN A 64 -12.05 -8.21 3.27
C GLN A 64 -11.57 -9.66 3.06
N GLU A 65 -12.14 -10.39 2.10
CA GLU A 65 -11.64 -11.71 1.70
C GLU A 65 -10.18 -11.64 1.26
N LYS A 66 -9.84 -10.66 0.41
CA LYS A 66 -8.45 -10.46 -0.02
C LYS A 66 -7.54 -10.01 1.12
N LEU A 67 -8.04 -9.20 2.06
CA LEU A 67 -7.28 -8.80 3.24
C LEU A 67 -6.98 -9.97 4.19
N ALA A 68 -7.85 -10.97 4.24
CA ALA A 68 -7.60 -12.20 4.99
C ALA A 68 -6.41 -13.01 4.41
N ASP A 69 -6.18 -12.92 3.09
CA ASP A 69 -5.04 -13.54 2.41
C ASP A 69 -3.79 -12.62 2.35
N ASP A 70 -3.97 -11.31 2.49
CA ASP A 70 -2.95 -10.29 2.19
C ASP A 70 -3.22 -8.97 2.92
N GLU A 71 -2.82 -8.92 4.18
CA GLU A 71 -3.01 -7.76 5.07
C GLU A 71 -2.27 -6.50 4.61
N HIS A 72 -1.30 -6.62 3.68
CA HIS A 72 -0.56 -5.49 3.13
C HIS A 72 -1.36 -4.72 2.08
N LEU A 73 -2.45 -5.30 1.56
CA LEU A 73 -3.33 -4.60 0.62
C LEU A 73 -3.87 -3.31 1.25
N ILE A 74 -4.35 -3.39 2.50
CA ILE A 74 -4.81 -2.26 3.31
C ILE A 74 -4.36 -2.49 4.76
N VAL A 75 -3.40 -1.68 5.21
CA VAL A 75 -2.93 -1.65 6.59
C VAL A 75 -3.75 -0.59 7.35
N ALA A 76 -4.71 -1.05 8.15
CA ALA A 76 -5.58 -0.18 8.95
C ALA A 76 -4.76 0.82 9.79
N GLY A 77 -5.09 2.11 9.66
CA GLY A 77 -4.39 3.21 10.32
C GLY A 77 -3.20 3.80 9.53
N ASN A 78 -2.66 3.06 8.56
CA ASN A 78 -1.41 3.42 7.87
C ASN A 78 -1.58 3.43 6.34
N PRO A 79 -2.02 4.57 5.75
CA PRO A 79 -2.16 4.70 4.30
C PRO A 79 -0.85 4.44 3.55
N ASP A 80 0.27 4.97 4.04
CA ASP A 80 1.57 4.84 3.38
C ASP A 80 2.12 3.40 3.37
N GLU A 81 1.60 2.53 4.24
CA GLU A 81 1.94 1.09 4.28
C GLU A 81 0.93 0.22 3.51
N SER A 82 -0.15 0.82 3.01
CA SER A 82 -1.21 0.11 2.28
C SER A 82 -0.89 0.07 0.80
N GLU A 83 -0.72 -1.12 0.22
CA GLU A 83 -0.45 -1.28 -1.21
C GLU A 83 -1.51 -0.58 -2.05
N LEU A 84 -2.79 -0.66 -1.66
CA LEU A 84 -3.88 0.00 -2.38
C LEU A 84 -3.62 1.50 -2.55
N TYR A 85 -3.20 2.19 -1.49
CA TYR A 85 -2.93 3.63 -1.51
C TYR A 85 -1.66 3.96 -2.29
N GLU A 86 -0.58 3.18 -2.10
CA GLU A 86 0.67 3.35 -2.86
C GLU A 86 0.39 3.37 -4.37
N ARG A 87 -0.45 2.44 -4.85
CA ARG A 87 -0.78 2.32 -6.28
C ARG A 87 -1.50 3.55 -6.83
N LEU A 88 -2.25 4.27 -6.01
CA LEU A 88 -2.97 5.48 -6.39
C LEU A 88 -2.04 6.70 -6.51
N VAL A 89 -1.05 6.82 -5.62
CA VAL A 89 -0.15 7.99 -5.55
C VAL A 89 1.09 7.90 -6.44
N LEU A 90 1.28 6.77 -7.12
CA LEU A 90 2.39 6.62 -8.08
C LEU A 90 2.29 7.63 -9.24
N PRO A 91 3.43 8.13 -9.78
CA PRO A 91 3.42 9.10 -10.88
C PRO A 91 2.67 8.63 -12.15
N ALA A 92 2.17 9.58 -12.94
CA ALA A 92 1.39 9.35 -14.18
C ALA A 92 2.12 8.51 -15.27
N GLY A 93 3.43 8.29 -15.16
CA GLY A 93 4.21 7.39 -16.03
C GLY A 93 4.49 5.98 -15.46
N SER A 94 4.17 5.71 -14.19
CA SER A 94 4.51 4.44 -13.55
C SER A 94 3.65 3.29 -14.07
N LYS A 95 4.28 2.22 -14.58
CA LYS A 95 3.62 0.98 -15.05
C LYS A 95 2.83 0.26 -13.94
N LYS A 96 3.11 0.60 -12.68
CA LYS A 96 2.51 0.02 -11.48
C LYS A 96 1.38 0.86 -10.89
N ARG A 97 1.17 2.09 -11.38
CA ARG A 97 0.08 2.97 -10.94
C ARG A 97 -1.28 2.36 -11.31
N MET A 98 -2.23 2.53 -10.43
CA MET A 98 -3.65 2.28 -10.70
C MET A 98 -4.42 3.61 -10.66
N PRO A 99 -5.40 3.82 -11.56
CA PRO A 99 -5.89 2.88 -12.56
C PRO A 99 -4.93 2.72 -13.75
N LYS A 100 -4.74 1.49 -14.21
CA LYS A 100 -3.76 1.18 -15.26
C LYS A 100 -4.23 1.71 -16.62
N GLY A 101 -3.40 2.54 -17.25
CA GLY A 101 -3.68 3.06 -18.59
C GLY A 101 -4.79 4.11 -18.63
N ALA A 102 -5.17 4.67 -17.49
CA ALA A 102 -6.05 5.83 -17.37
C ALA A 102 -5.34 6.97 -16.63
N ASP A 103 -5.96 8.15 -16.65
CA ASP A 103 -5.52 9.30 -15.87
C ASP A 103 -5.55 8.98 -14.36
N PRO A 104 -4.69 9.62 -13.55
CA PRO A 104 -4.76 9.51 -12.09
C PRO A 104 -6.14 9.88 -11.55
N LEU A 105 -6.52 9.30 -10.42
CA LEU A 105 -7.67 9.80 -9.65
C LEU A 105 -7.45 11.28 -9.31
N ASP A 106 -8.55 12.01 -9.16
CA ASP A 106 -8.46 13.33 -8.56
C ASP A 106 -7.92 13.23 -7.12
N GLN A 107 -7.28 14.32 -6.67
CA GLN A 107 -6.65 14.34 -5.35
C GLN A 107 -7.66 14.16 -4.21
N ALA A 108 -8.91 14.59 -4.39
CA ALA A 108 -9.93 14.47 -3.35
C ALA A 108 -10.34 13.01 -3.12
N ALA A 109 -10.42 12.20 -4.18
CA ALA A 109 -10.67 10.78 -4.11
C ALA A 109 -9.49 10.02 -3.49
N ILE A 110 -8.25 10.41 -3.83
CA ILE A 110 -7.04 9.85 -3.20
C ILE A 110 -7.03 10.17 -1.69
N ASP A 111 -7.29 11.42 -1.31
CA ASP A 111 -7.31 11.86 0.08
C ASP A 111 -8.42 11.18 0.88
N LEU A 112 -9.58 10.95 0.25
CA LEU A 112 -10.70 10.22 0.86
C LEU A 112 -10.34 8.76 1.16
N VAL A 113 -9.69 8.07 0.21
CA VAL A 113 -9.20 6.70 0.41
C VAL A 113 -8.12 6.67 1.51
N ALA A 114 -7.19 7.63 1.50
CA ALA A 114 -6.17 7.77 2.54
C ALA A 114 -6.79 7.96 3.93
N LEU A 115 -7.79 8.84 4.03
CA LEU A 115 -8.47 9.14 5.29
C LEU A 115 -9.22 7.90 5.81
N TRP A 116 -9.94 7.20 4.95
CA TRP A 116 -10.62 5.96 5.31
C TRP A 116 -9.65 4.89 5.85
N ILE A 117 -8.50 4.69 5.19
CA ILE A 117 -7.47 3.77 5.68
C ILE A 117 -6.93 4.25 7.02
N LYS A 118 -6.64 5.54 7.16
CA LYS A 118 -6.14 6.15 8.41
C LYS A 118 -7.12 6.00 9.57
N GLU A 119 -8.41 6.00 9.29
CA GLU A 119 -9.47 5.79 10.29
C GLU A 119 -9.67 4.31 10.67
N GLY A 120 -8.88 3.40 10.08
CA GLY A 120 -8.88 1.97 10.40
C GLY A 120 -9.48 1.09 9.30
N ALA A 121 -9.71 1.63 8.10
CA ALA A 121 -10.35 0.92 6.99
C ALA A 121 -11.69 0.29 7.39
N ASN A 122 -12.53 1.05 8.10
CA ASN A 122 -13.80 0.57 8.62
C ASN A 122 -14.80 0.35 7.47
N PHE A 123 -15.26 -0.89 7.28
CA PHE A 123 -16.22 -1.24 6.23
C PHE A 123 -17.69 -1.08 6.65
N GLY A 124 -17.96 -0.72 7.90
CA GLY A 124 -19.30 -0.71 8.51
C GLY A 124 -19.65 -2.05 9.15
N SER A 125 -20.42 -2.03 10.24
CA SER A 125 -20.89 -3.24 10.93
C SER A 125 -21.94 -3.98 10.10
N SER A 126 -21.78 -5.30 10.01
CA SER A 126 -22.78 -6.24 9.50
C SER A 126 -24.10 -6.13 10.27
N ASP A 127 -25.20 -5.89 9.55
CA ASP A 127 -26.50 -6.52 9.80
C ASP A 127 -27.43 -6.31 8.60
N GLN A 128 -28.15 -7.39 8.25
CA GLN A 128 -29.26 -7.52 7.31
C GLN A 128 -28.94 -7.99 5.87
N GLU A 129 -28.89 -9.32 5.78
CA GLU A 129 -29.52 -10.13 4.73
C GLU A 129 -30.73 -9.46 4.06
N SER A 130 -30.64 -9.28 2.74
CA SER A 130 -31.75 -9.59 1.82
C SER A 130 -31.25 -9.65 0.37
N THR A 131 -31.50 -10.78 -0.26
CA THR A 131 -31.68 -10.90 -1.71
C THR A 131 -33.17 -11.20 -1.95
N PRO A 132 -33.72 -11.29 -3.19
CA PRO A 132 -33.31 -10.78 -4.51
C PRO A 132 -34.48 -10.13 -5.31
N ALA A 133 -34.20 -9.51 -6.47
CA ALA A 133 -35.09 -9.43 -7.67
C ALA A 133 -34.37 -8.65 -8.80
N THR A 134 -33.78 -9.30 -9.80
CA THR A 134 -34.32 -9.61 -11.17
C THR A 134 -34.42 -8.45 -12.17
N GLU A 135 -33.72 -8.67 -13.29
CA GLU A 135 -34.00 -8.32 -14.70
C GLU A 135 -34.15 -6.84 -15.13
N ALA A 136 -33.25 -6.39 -16.02
CA ALA A 136 -33.58 -6.19 -17.44
C ALA A 136 -32.36 -5.70 -18.27
N GLU A 137 -32.25 -6.29 -19.45
CA GLU A 137 -31.23 -6.11 -20.49
C GLU A 137 -31.19 -4.70 -21.11
N LYS A 138 -30.04 -4.35 -21.73
CA LYS A 138 -29.95 -3.95 -23.16
C LYS A 138 -28.50 -3.74 -23.66
N SER A 139 -28.10 -4.66 -24.55
CA SER A 139 -27.40 -4.48 -25.85
C SER A 139 -26.19 -3.54 -26.03
N SER A 140 -25.01 -4.15 -26.26
CA SER A 140 -24.02 -4.09 -27.39
C SER A 140 -23.85 -2.81 -28.26
N PRO A 141 -22.71 -2.60 -29.01
CA PRO A 141 -21.81 -3.63 -29.57
C PRO A 141 -20.27 -3.35 -29.59
N ASP A 142 -19.57 -4.42 -29.98
CA ASP A 142 -18.22 -4.64 -30.53
C ASP A 142 -17.30 -3.45 -30.90
N ALA A 143 -16.00 -3.59 -30.60
CA ALA A 143 -14.97 -3.77 -31.66
C ALA A 143 -13.56 -4.02 -31.08
N LYS A 144 -12.87 -4.92 -31.78
CA LYS A 144 -11.53 -5.48 -31.56
C LYS A 144 -10.40 -4.45 -31.65
N ALA A 145 -9.32 -4.69 -30.92
CA ALA A 145 -7.95 -4.63 -31.46
C ALA A 145 -6.96 -5.23 -30.44
N GLU A 146 -6.43 -6.40 -30.77
CA GLU A 146 -5.17 -6.92 -30.25
C GLU A 146 -4.02 -6.03 -30.74
N THR A 147 -3.15 -5.62 -29.83
CA THR A 147 -1.74 -5.35 -30.17
C THR A 147 -0.88 -5.80 -29.00
N GLU A 148 -0.10 -6.85 -29.25
CA GLU A 148 1.00 -7.34 -28.45
C GLU A 148 2.02 -6.21 -28.18
N ALA A 149 2.56 -6.15 -26.97
CA ALA A 149 3.78 -5.41 -26.68
C ALA A 149 4.66 -6.19 -25.69
N PRO A 150 6.00 -6.14 -25.85
CA PRO A 150 6.91 -7.20 -25.43
C PRO A 150 7.57 -6.93 -24.07
N ASP A 151 8.19 -7.99 -23.54
CA ASP A 151 9.18 -8.03 -22.46
C ASP A 151 8.72 -7.63 -21.04
N ALA A 152 7.89 -8.52 -20.46
CA ALA A 152 7.87 -8.70 -19.02
C ALA A 152 9.12 -9.48 -18.57
N LYS A 153 9.73 -9.10 -17.43
CA LYS A 153 10.70 -9.94 -16.72
C LYS A 153 10.15 -11.37 -16.61
N PRO A 154 10.98 -12.42 -16.77
CA PRO A 154 10.49 -13.78 -16.64
C PRO A 154 9.84 -13.95 -15.26
N GLU A 155 8.55 -14.29 -15.25
CA GLU A 155 7.90 -14.74 -14.01
C GLU A 155 8.70 -15.93 -13.48
N PRO A 156 8.91 -16.02 -12.15
CA PRO A 156 9.52 -17.20 -11.56
C PRO A 156 8.76 -18.46 -11.99
N PRO A 157 9.46 -19.59 -12.22
CA PRO A 157 8.82 -20.83 -12.68
C PRO A 157 7.78 -21.28 -11.66
N LYS A 158 6.50 -21.21 -12.03
CA LYS A 158 5.38 -21.62 -11.17
C LYS A 158 5.43 -23.14 -11.00
N LEU A 159 5.53 -23.61 -9.76
CA LEU A 159 5.40 -25.04 -9.45
C LEU A 159 4.02 -25.53 -9.87
N LYS A 160 3.94 -26.76 -10.39
CA LYS A 160 2.64 -27.39 -10.70
C LYS A 160 1.85 -27.56 -9.40
N PRO A 161 0.57 -27.16 -9.33
CA PRO A 161 -0.27 -27.40 -8.14
C PRO A 161 -0.35 -28.89 -7.82
N LEU A 162 -0.27 -29.25 -6.54
CA LEU A 162 -0.55 -30.62 -6.10
C LEU A 162 -2.06 -30.86 -6.12
N PRO A 163 -2.51 -32.09 -6.38
CA PRO A 163 -3.92 -32.44 -6.17
C PRO A 163 -4.27 -32.25 -4.69
N MET A 164 -5.51 -31.82 -4.43
CA MET A 164 -6.03 -31.69 -3.07
C MET A 164 -6.05 -33.06 -2.40
N PRO A 165 -5.65 -33.18 -1.12
CA PRO A 165 -5.77 -34.43 -0.40
C PRO A 165 -7.23 -34.84 -0.25
N GLU A 166 -7.53 -36.11 -0.48
CA GLU A 166 -8.83 -36.69 -0.18
C GLU A 166 -8.77 -37.28 1.24
N VAL A 167 -9.67 -36.82 2.11
CA VAL A 167 -9.77 -37.27 3.50
C VAL A 167 -11.24 -37.50 3.84
N ASP A 168 -11.48 -38.47 4.73
CA ASP A 168 -12.80 -38.66 5.34
C ASP A 168 -13.19 -37.45 6.19
N PRO A 169 -14.47 -37.29 6.57
CA PRO A 169 -14.87 -36.25 7.50
C PRO A 169 -14.14 -36.36 8.85
N ALA A 170 -13.68 -35.24 9.38
CA ALA A 170 -13.13 -35.19 10.74
C ALA A 170 -14.22 -35.50 11.79
N SER A 171 -13.81 -36.03 12.94
CA SER A 171 -14.70 -36.22 14.08
C SER A 171 -15.24 -34.87 14.57
N GLU A 172 -16.56 -34.78 14.74
CA GLU A 172 -17.22 -33.59 15.29
C GLU A 172 -16.71 -33.30 16.72
N GLU A 173 -16.41 -34.34 17.49
CA GLU A 173 -15.83 -34.19 18.83
C GLU A 173 -14.42 -33.58 18.80
N ALA A 174 -13.61 -33.89 17.78
CA ALA A 174 -12.30 -33.28 17.59
C ALA A 174 -12.42 -31.80 17.20
N ILE A 175 -13.34 -31.49 16.29
CA ILE A 175 -13.64 -30.11 15.88
C ILE A 175 -14.14 -29.30 17.09
N GLU A 176 -15.02 -29.86 17.90
CA GLU A 176 -15.58 -29.16 19.06
C GLU A 176 -14.54 -28.93 20.15
N ARG A 177 -13.58 -29.85 20.33
CA ARG A 177 -12.43 -29.63 21.22
C ARG A 177 -11.57 -28.47 20.76
N LEU A 178 -11.29 -28.35 19.46
CA LEU A 178 -10.55 -27.21 18.90
C LEU A 178 -11.31 -25.89 19.11
N ARG A 179 -12.62 -25.87 18.85
CA ARG A 179 -13.47 -24.69 19.09
C ARG A 179 -13.50 -24.29 20.55
N SER A 180 -13.61 -25.26 21.45
CA SER A 180 -13.55 -25.05 22.89
C SER A 180 -12.20 -24.50 23.36
N ALA A 181 -11.12 -24.79 22.62
CA ALA A 181 -9.78 -24.24 22.85
C ALA A 181 -9.56 -22.87 22.18
N GLY A 182 -10.60 -22.26 21.60
CA GLY A 182 -10.54 -20.93 20.98
C GLY A 182 -10.26 -20.91 19.48
N ALA A 183 -10.21 -22.07 18.82
CA ALA A 183 -10.00 -22.13 17.38
C ALA A 183 -11.30 -21.85 16.59
N GLN A 184 -11.21 -21.03 15.56
CA GLN A 184 -12.15 -21.05 14.46
C GLN A 184 -11.79 -22.22 13.53
N VAL A 185 -12.76 -23.09 13.25
CA VAL A 185 -12.58 -24.27 12.38
C VAL A 185 -13.63 -24.26 11.28
N MET A 186 -13.19 -24.17 10.03
CA MET A 186 -14.04 -24.06 8.85
C MET A 186 -13.61 -25.04 7.75
N PRO A 187 -14.53 -25.54 6.91
CA PRO A 187 -14.16 -26.22 5.67
C PRO A 187 -13.35 -25.29 4.75
N HIS A 188 -12.28 -25.80 4.15
CA HIS A 188 -11.41 -25.02 3.25
C HIS A 188 -12.15 -24.46 2.01
N PHE A 189 -13.17 -25.19 1.55
CA PHE A 189 -14.14 -24.72 0.56
C PHE A 189 -15.47 -25.44 0.79
N ALA A 190 -16.53 -24.98 0.11
CA ALA A 190 -17.86 -25.55 0.27
C ALA A 190 -17.86 -27.08 0.06
N LYS A 191 -18.30 -27.83 1.08
CA LYS A 191 -18.35 -29.30 1.12
C LYS A 191 -16.99 -30.02 1.14
N SER A 192 -15.91 -29.33 1.52
CA SER A 192 -14.60 -29.96 1.76
C SER A 192 -14.53 -30.63 3.14
N ASN A 193 -13.85 -31.77 3.23
CA ASN A 193 -13.43 -32.36 4.51
C ASN A 193 -12.09 -31.79 5.01
N LEU A 194 -11.40 -31.01 4.19
CA LEU A 194 -10.19 -30.28 4.59
C LEU A 194 -10.57 -29.04 5.38
N LEU A 195 -9.74 -28.68 6.35
CA LEU A 195 -10.02 -27.67 7.35
C LEU A 195 -9.05 -26.51 7.29
N ASP A 196 -9.61 -25.31 7.39
CA ASP A 196 -8.90 -24.10 7.78
C ASP A 196 -9.11 -23.89 9.29
N VAL A 197 -8.01 -23.82 10.03
CA VAL A 197 -7.99 -23.68 11.48
C VAL A 197 -7.27 -22.39 11.85
N SER A 198 -7.90 -21.54 12.66
CA SER A 198 -7.34 -20.26 13.08
C SER A 198 -7.54 -20.01 14.57
N PHE A 199 -6.46 -19.70 15.27
CA PHE A 199 -6.48 -19.23 16.66
C PHE A 199 -6.30 -17.71 16.77
N ALA A 200 -6.18 -17.00 15.63
CA ALA A 200 -5.83 -15.58 15.60
C ALA A 200 -6.85 -14.65 16.29
N LEU A 201 -8.10 -15.11 16.45
CA LEU A 201 -9.18 -14.36 17.11
C LEU A 201 -9.51 -14.91 18.51
N SER A 202 -8.73 -15.86 19.02
CA SER A 202 -8.89 -16.39 20.37
C SER A 202 -8.60 -15.31 21.41
N SER A 203 -9.33 -15.32 22.53
CA SER A 203 -9.05 -14.43 23.66
C SER A 203 -7.72 -14.73 24.35
N GLU A 204 -7.28 -15.99 24.27
CA GLU A 204 -6.00 -16.46 24.83
C GLU A 204 -5.11 -17.01 23.69
N PRO A 205 -3.80 -16.76 23.71
CA PRO A 205 -2.88 -17.34 22.74
C PRO A 205 -2.94 -18.87 22.74
N ALA A 206 -2.85 -19.48 21.55
CA ALA A 206 -2.70 -20.92 21.44
C ALA A 206 -1.41 -21.37 22.15
N ASN A 207 -1.53 -22.36 23.03
CA ASN A 207 -0.45 -22.92 23.84
C ASN A 207 -0.23 -24.40 23.52
N ASP A 208 0.64 -25.08 24.26
CA ASP A 208 0.95 -26.51 24.04
C ASP A 208 -0.29 -27.42 24.01
N ASP A 209 -1.27 -27.17 24.89
CA ASP A 209 -2.49 -27.97 24.96
C ASP A 209 -3.37 -27.74 23.73
N ALA A 210 -3.48 -26.49 23.28
CA ALA A 210 -4.21 -26.14 22.05
C ALA A 210 -3.56 -26.78 20.81
N LEU A 211 -2.23 -26.75 20.70
CA LEU A 211 -1.49 -27.35 19.59
C LEU A 211 -1.61 -28.89 19.60
N ALA A 212 -1.64 -29.52 20.78
CA ALA A 212 -1.82 -30.96 20.91
C ALA A 212 -3.17 -31.45 20.35
N LEU A 213 -4.23 -30.63 20.39
CA LEU A 213 -5.55 -30.96 19.82
C LEU A 213 -5.55 -31.04 18.29
N LEU A 214 -4.60 -30.39 17.62
CA LEU A 214 -4.48 -30.47 16.15
C LEU A 214 -4.20 -31.91 15.68
N ASN A 215 -3.65 -32.75 16.55
CA ASN A 215 -3.36 -34.15 16.25
C ASN A 215 -4.61 -34.97 15.90
N ASP A 216 -5.76 -34.64 16.50
CA ASP A 216 -7.02 -35.33 16.24
C ASP A 216 -7.55 -35.07 14.82
N VAL A 217 -7.06 -34.00 14.18
CA VAL A 217 -7.43 -33.60 12.82
C VAL A 217 -6.22 -33.45 11.90
N ALA A 218 -5.09 -34.08 12.21
CA ALA A 218 -3.80 -33.82 11.57
C ALA A 218 -3.78 -33.97 10.04
N HIS A 219 -4.60 -34.88 9.50
CA HIS A 219 -4.73 -35.09 8.06
C HIS A 219 -5.71 -34.13 7.38
N HIS A 220 -6.54 -33.41 8.13
CA HIS A 220 -7.57 -32.52 7.59
C HIS A 220 -7.08 -31.08 7.46
N VAL A 221 -6.16 -30.63 8.33
CA VAL A 221 -5.70 -29.23 8.35
C VAL A 221 -4.87 -28.90 7.11
N ILE A 222 -5.35 -27.93 6.31
CA ILE A 222 -4.66 -27.44 5.12
C ILE A 222 -4.17 -26.00 5.27
N SER A 223 -4.87 -25.18 6.06
CA SER A 223 -4.46 -23.85 6.46
C SER A 223 -4.49 -23.73 7.98
N LEU A 224 -3.40 -23.26 8.57
CA LEU A 224 -3.28 -23.07 10.01
C LEU A 224 -2.77 -21.66 10.33
N ASN A 225 -3.56 -20.91 11.09
CA ASN A 225 -3.17 -19.60 11.61
C ASN A 225 -3.00 -19.65 13.12
N LEU A 226 -1.75 -19.54 13.55
CA LEU A 226 -1.28 -19.50 14.94
C LEU A 226 -0.69 -18.13 15.29
N ARG A 227 -1.21 -17.05 14.68
CA ARG A 227 -0.82 -15.68 15.04
C ARG A 227 -0.90 -15.48 16.55
N GLY A 228 0.17 -14.95 17.13
CA GLY A 228 0.25 -14.66 18.56
C GLY A 228 0.50 -15.85 19.46
N ALA A 229 0.55 -17.09 18.93
CA ALA A 229 0.65 -18.31 19.73
C ALA A 229 1.87 -18.30 20.68
N GLN A 230 1.68 -18.85 21.87
CA GLN A 230 2.68 -18.94 22.93
C GLN A 230 2.83 -20.40 23.34
N ALA A 231 3.58 -21.16 22.53
CA ALA A 231 3.88 -22.56 22.76
C ALA A 231 5.37 -22.76 23.08
N SER A 232 5.65 -23.83 23.82
CA SER A 232 7.00 -24.35 24.00
C SER A 232 7.43 -25.20 22.80
N ASP A 233 8.69 -25.64 22.78
CA ASP A 233 9.19 -26.56 21.76
C ASP A 233 8.32 -27.83 21.62
N LYS A 234 7.77 -28.32 22.75
CA LYS A 234 6.84 -29.46 22.75
C LYS A 234 5.59 -29.15 21.91
N GLY A 235 4.95 -28.02 22.13
CA GLY A 235 3.78 -27.61 21.36
C GLY A 235 4.10 -27.46 19.88
N TRP A 236 5.21 -26.77 19.55
CA TRP A 236 5.63 -26.58 18.17
C TRP A 236 5.98 -27.88 17.44
N SER A 237 6.48 -28.90 18.15
CA SER A 237 6.78 -30.21 17.57
C SER A 237 5.55 -30.93 17.00
N GLU A 238 4.34 -30.58 17.46
CA GLU A 238 3.08 -31.14 16.96
C GLU A 238 2.81 -30.75 15.50
N LEU A 239 3.37 -29.64 15.02
CA LEU A 239 3.22 -29.20 13.63
C LEU A 239 3.72 -30.26 12.64
N ALA A 240 4.76 -31.01 12.98
CA ALA A 240 5.34 -32.03 12.10
C ALA A 240 4.35 -33.14 11.70
N LYS A 241 3.24 -33.30 12.44
CA LYS A 241 2.20 -34.30 12.15
C LYS A 241 1.19 -33.83 11.09
N LEU A 242 1.15 -32.53 10.77
CA LEU A 242 0.19 -31.92 9.84
C LEU A 242 0.61 -32.12 8.37
N SER A 243 0.65 -33.38 7.95
CA SER A 243 1.14 -33.82 6.62
C SER A 243 0.49 -33.14 5.40
N ASN A 244 -0.73 -32.62 5.57
CA ASN A 244 -1.48 -31.95 4.51
C ASN A 244 -1.41 -30.42 4.55
N LEU A 245 -0.67 -29.85 5.51
CA LEU A 245 -0.57 -28.41 5.70
C LEU A 245 0.08 -27.73 4.50
N SER A 246 -0.63 -26.75 3.94
CA SER A 246 -0.20 -25.98 2.77
C SER A 246 0.06 -24.51 3.12
N LYS A 247 -0.68 -23.95 4.09
CA LYS A 247 -0.48 -22.59 4.58
C LYS A 247 -0.26 -22.61 6.10
N LEU A 248 0.82 -21.99 6.56
CA LEU A 248 1.11 -21.80 7.98
C LEU A 248 1.40 -20.33 8.27
N SER A 249 0.70 -19.75 9.24
CA SER A 249 1.05 -18.47 9.85
C SER A 249 1.39 -18.67 11.32
N VAL A 250 2.57 -18.22 11.72
CA VAL A 250 3.03 -18.17 13.13
C VAL A 250 3.43 -16.73 13.49
N GLU A 251 2.77 -15.76 12.86
CA GLU A 251 3.01 -14.33 13.01
C GLU A 251 3.00 -13.90 14.50
N ASN A 252 3.96 -13.06 14.92
CA ASN A 252 4.03 -12.50 16.27
C ASN A 252 3.93 -13.56 17.41
N SER A 253 4.45 -14.76 17.17
CA SER A 253 4.37 -15.90 18.11
C SER A 253 5.72 -16.20 18.77
N SER A 254 5.73 -17.16 19.71
CA SER A 254 6.96 -17.70 20.30
C SER A 254 7.74 -18.67 19.39
N PHE A 255 7.43 -18.73 18.10
CA PHE A 255 8.11 -19.62 17.14
C PHE A 255 9.59 -19.24 16.98
N SER A 256 10.48 -20.23 17.13
CA SER A 256 11.94 -20.04 17.19
C SER A 256 12.68 -20.84 16.11
N ASP A 257 14.00 -20.63 16.01
CA ASP A 257 14.87 -21.42 15.14
C ASP A 257 14.82 -22.93 15.48
N ASP A 258 14.69 -23.27 16.76
CA ASP A 258 14.57 -24.66 17.20
C ASP A 258 13.24 -25.27 16.74
N ALA A 259 12.13 -24.52 16.84
CA ALA A 259 10.83 -24.94 16.34
C ALA A 259 10.82 -25.11 14.80
N ALA A 260 11.64 -24.35 14.08
CA ALA A 260 11.73 -24.41 12.63
C ALA A 260 12.17 -25.77 12.08
N GLN A 261 12.89 -26.58 12.88
CA GLN A 261 13.30 -27.93 12.46
C GLN A 261 12.08 -28.83 12.14
N TYR A 262 10.96 -28.60 12.83
CA TYR A 262 9.72 -29.36 12.66
C TYR A 262 8.97 -29.04 11.36
N LEU A 263 9.34 -27.95 10.67
CA LEU A 263 8.81 -27.64 9.34
C LEU A 263 9.22 -28.70 8.30
N SER A 264 10.31 -29.42 8.52
CA SER A 264 10.84 -30.42 7.58
C SER A 264 9.84 -31.54 7.25
N GLY A 265 8.87 -31.81 8.14
CA GLY A 265 7.78 -32.79 7.90
C GLY A 265 6.63 -32.25 7.03
N LEU A 266 6.60 -30.95 6.74
CA LEU A 266 5.53 -30.27 6.02
C LEU A 266 5.80 -30.24 4.51
N GLU A 267 5.84 -31.42 3.88
CA GLU A 267 6.25 -31.58 2.48
C GLU A 267 5.35 -30.83 1.47
N ARG A 268 4.13 -30.45 1.90
CA ARG A 268 3.12 -29.75 1.09
C ARG A 268 3.03 -28.25 1.38
N LEU A 269 3.88 -27.71 2.25
CA LEU A 269 3.82 -26.31 2.64
C LEU A 269 4.17 -25.41 1.45
N GLU A 270 3.24 -24.53 1.08
CA GLU A 270 3.37 -23.58 -0.03
C GLU A 270 3.49 -22.13 0.46
N SER A 271 2.92 -21.80 1.61
CA SER A 271 3.01 -20.47 2.21
C SER A 271 3.38 -20.54 3.68
N LEU A 272 4.40 -19.77 4.07
CA LEU A 272 4.87 -19.67 5.46
C LEU A 272 4.99 -18.20 5.87
N ASN A 273 4.26 -17.79 6.90
CA ASN A 273 4.37 -16.45 7.49
C ASN A 273 5.08 -16.52 8.85
N LEU A 274 6.30 -15.96 8.91
CA LEU A 274 7.15 -15.84 10.10
C LEU A 274 7.23 -14.40 10.61
N TYR A 275 6.37 -13.49 10.11
CA TYR A 275 6.43 -12.08 10.45
C TYR A 275 6.47 -11.85 11.96
N GLY A 276 7.37 -10.96 12.40
CA GLY A 276 7.46 -10.55 13.81
C GLY A 276 7.85 -11.66 14.78
N THR A 277 8.47 -12.75 14.30
CA THR A 277 9.06 -13.80 15.15
C THR A 277 10.54 -13.55 15.39
N ASP A 278 11.11 -14.17 16.43
CA ASP A 278 12.52 -13.99 16.81
C ASP A 278 13.51 -14.84 15.99
N VAL A 279 13.04 -15.53 14.94
CA VAL A 279 13.87 -16.40 14.08
C VAL A 279 15.05 -15.67 13.43
N SER A 280 16.17 -16.36 13.31
CA SER A 280 17.42 -15.85 12.72
C SER A 280 17.75 -16.57 11.40
N ASP A 281 18.91 -16.29 10.81
CA ASP A 281 19.38 -16.98 9.59
C ASP A 281 19.37 -18.51 9.68
N LYS A 282 19.35 -19.09 10.89
CA LYS A 282 19.23 -20.54 11.09
C LYS A 282 17.92 -21.11 10.53
N VAL A 283 16.83 -20.34 10.51
CA VAL A 283 15.54 -20.76 9.95
C VAL A 283 15.63 -21.12 8.47
N LEU A 284 16.62 -20.56 7.75
CA LEU A 284 16.83 -20.77 6.32
C LEU A 284 17.26 -22.21 6.00
N ASP A 285 17.86 -22.94 6.94
CA ASP A 285 18.29 -24.32 6.74
C ASP A 285 17.09 -25.27 6.57
N PRO A 286 16.09 -25.30 7.48
CA PRO A 286 14.84 -26.02 7.25
C PRO A 286 14.09 -25.58 5.99
N ILE A 287 14.07 -24.27 5.68
CA ILE A 287 13.37 -23.73 4.50
C ILE A 287 13.92 -24.32 3.20
N ARG A 288 15.23 -24.60 3.10
CA ARG A 288 15.83 -25.29 1.93
C ARG A 288 15.22 -26.68 1.67
N GLY A 289 14.71 -27.33 2.72
CA GLY A 289 14.05 -28.63 2.66
C GLY A 289 12.65 -28.57 2.03
N LEU A 290 11.96 -27.43 2.15
CA LEU A 290 10.57 -27.24 1.75
C LEU A 290 10.44 -27.07 0.22
N LYS A 291 10.45 -28.18 -0.52
CA LYS A 291 10.46 -28.20 -2.00
C LYS A 291 9.21 -27.59 -2.64
N ARG A 292 8.15 -27.41 -1.87
CA ARG A 292 6.85 -26.87 -2.31
C ARG A 292 6.63 -25.43 -1.90
N LEU A 293 7.51 -24.85 -1.08
CA LEU A 293 7.34 -23.48 -0.60
C LEU A 293 7.36 -22.53 -1.80
N GLN A 294 6.39 -21.61 -1.84
CA GLN A 294 6.23 -20.62 -2.90
C GLN A 294 6.19 -19.21 -2.34
N LYS A 295 5.79 -19.03 -1.08
CA LYS A 295 5.73 -17.72 -0.44
C LYS A 295 6.27 -17.79 0.97
N ILE A 296 7.14 -16.84 1.31
CA ILE A 296 7.64 -16.67 2.68
C ILE A 296 7.63 -15.22 3.10
N TYR A 297 7.16 -14.96 4.32
CA TYR A 297 7.18 -13.64 4.96
C TYR A 297 8.14 -13.67 6.14
N LEU A 298 9.14 -12.79 6.10
CA LEU A 298 10.25 -12.69 7.04
C LEU A 298 10.39 -11.27 7.60
N TRP A 299 9.43 -10.40 7.33
CA TRP A 299 9.49 -9.03 7.81
C TRP A 299 9.42 -8.97 9.35
N LYS A 300 10.18 -8.06 9.95
CA LYS A 300 10.38 -7.94 11.40
C LYS A 300 10.92 -9.20 12.08
N THR A 301 11.70 -10.03 11.35
CA THR A 301 12.50 -11.13 11.94
C THR A 301 13.98 -10.73 12.09
N ASN A 302 14.78 -11.62 12.68
CA ASN A 302 16.24 -11.48 12.76
C ASN A 302 16.98 -12.13 11.57
N VAL A 303 16.26 -12.55 10.52
CA VAL A 303 16.87 -13.06 9.28
C VAL A 303 17.55 -11.90 8.54
N SER A 304 18.83 -12.09 8.23
CA SER A 304 19.62 -11.12 7.49
C SER A 304 19.23 -11.11 6.02
N TYR A 305 19.39 -9.93 5.41
CA TYR A 305 19.22 -9.78 3.97
C TYR A 305 20.12 -10.72 3.17
N ASP A 306 21.39 -10.84 3.56
CA ASP A 306 22.35 -11.66 2.84
C ASP A 306 21.99 -13.15 2.95
N GLY A 307 21.48 -13.59 4.10
CA GLY A 307 20.92 -14.92 4.28
C GLY A 307 19.74 -15.19 3.34
N ALA A 308 18.72 -14.32 3.40
CA ALA A 308 17.51 -14.47 2.59
C ALA A 308 17.78 -14.42 1.07
N ILE A 309 18.58 -13.45 0.60
CA ILE A 309 18.94 -13.34 -0.83
C ILE A 309 19.86 -14.46 -1.29
N GLY A 310 20.74 -14.94 -0.41
CA GLY A 310 21.54 -16.13 -0.68
C GLY A 310 20.65 -17.30 -1.07
N LEU A 311 19.57 -17.51 -0.31
CA LEU A 311 18.61 -18.56 -0.55
C LEU A 311 17.63 -18.26 -1.71
N GLU A 312 17.28 -17.00 -1.97
CA GLU A 312 16.50 -16.60 -3.16
C GLU A 312 17.18 -17.06 -4.46
N LYS A 313 18.51 -16.96 -4.55
CA LYS A 313 19.26 -17.41 -5.73
C LYS A 313 19.13 -18.92 -5.96
N ASP A 314 19.12 -19.69 -4.87
CA ASP A 314 19.01 -21.15 -4.92
C ASP A 314 17.55 -21.60 -5.12
N LEU A 315 16.59 -20.81 -4.65
CA LEU A 315 15.14 -21.06 -4.72
C LEU A 315 14.41 -19.88 -5.40
N PRO A 316 14.68 -19.61 -6.69
CA PRO A 316 14.17 -18.43 -7.39
C PRO A 316 12.66 -18.44 -7.65
N TYR A 317 11.99 -19.55 -7.31
CA TYR A 317 10.55 -19.70 -7.43
C TYR A 317 9.77 -19.27 -6.17
N ILE A 318 10.47 -18.98 -5.07
CA ILE A 318 9.87 -18.48 -3.83
C ILE A 318 9.71 -16.95 -3.93
N GLU A 319 8.53 -16.47 -3.57
CA GLU A 319 8.28 -15.06 -3.28
C GLU A 319 8.76 -14.73 -1.87
N TRP A 320 9.88 -14.02 -1.79
CA TRP A 320 10.50 -13.57 -0.54
C TRP A 320 9.96 -12.20 -0.14
N ASN A 321 9.21 -12.14 0.95
CA ASN A 321 8.78 -10.87 1.55
C ASN A 321 9.65 -10.56 2.78
N LEU A 322 10.58 -9.61 2.61
CA LEU A 322 11.46 -9.10 3.67
C LEU A 322 10.94 -7.80 4.31
N GLY A 323 9.77 -7.32 3.90
CA GLY A 323 9.23 -6.02 4.28
C GLY A 323 9.67 -4.88 3.37
N TRP A 324 8.84 -3.85 3.31
CA TRP A 324 9.04 -2.69 2.44
C TRP A 324 10.02 -1.66 3.03
N ASP A 325 10.13 -1.61 4.36
CA ASP A 325 11.01 -0.71 5.13
C ASP A 325 12.41 -1.31 5.34
N HIS A 326 12.64 -2.57 4.92
CA HIS A 326 13.90 -3.27 5.17
C HIS A 326 15.06 -2.42 4.61
N PRO A 327 16.09 -2.06 5.41
CA PRO A 327 17.06 -1.03 5.05
C PRO A 327 17.73 -1.24 3.68
N VAL A 328 17.97 -2.49 3.29
CA VAL A 328 18.56 -2.83 2.00
C VAL A 328 17.56 -2.73 0.84
N ILE A 329 16.29 -3.10 1.05
CA ILE A 329 15.21 -2.93 0.05
C ILE A 329 14.93 -1.43 -0.14
N ALA A 330 14.83 -0.70 0.96
CA ALA A 330 14.70 0.75 0.97
C ALA A 330 15.87 1.42 0.23
N ARG A 331 17.12 1.02 0.53
CA ARG A 331 18.31 1.54 -0.17
C ARG A 331 18.25 1.28 -1.67
N LYS A 332 18.01 0.04 -2.12
CA LYS A 332 17.92 -0.28 -3.56
C LYS A 332 16.85 0.53 -4.27
N ARG A 333 15.69 0.73 -3.63
CA ARG A 333 14.61 1.57 -4.14
C ARG A 333 15.06 3.03 -4.27
N LEU A 334 15.66 3.58 -3.21
CA LEU A 334 16.14 4.96 -3.18
C LEU A 334 17.26 5.20 -4.21
N GLU A 335 18.19 4.26 -4.37
CA GLU A 335 19.24 4.31 -5.41
C GLU A 335 18.62 4.35 -6.81
N LYS A 336 17.61 3.52 -7.06
CA LYS A 336 16.88 3.54 -8.34
C LYS A 336 16.16 4.88 -8.56
N GLN A 337 15.46 5.38 -7.56
CA GLN A 337 14.78 6.67 -7.63
C GLN A 337 15.76 7.82 -7.84
N GLN A 338 16.94 7.78 -7.22
CA GLN A 338 18.00 8.76 -7.41
C GLN A 338 18.42 8.83 -8.89
N VAL A 339 18.60 7.69 -9.55
CA VAL A 339 18.96 7.64 -10.98
C VAL A 339 17.83 8.20 -11.85
N GLU A 340 16.59 7.82 -11.57
CA GLU A 340 15.41 8.29 -12.32
C GLU A 340 15.23 9.82 -12.18
N PHE A 341 15.33 10.34 -10.96
CA PHE A 341 15.22 11.78 -10.70
C PHE A 341 16.41 12.57 -11.26
N ALA A 342 17.62 12.02 -11.24
CA ALA A 342 18.76 12.65 -11.89
C ALA A 342 18.57 12.78 -13.42
N ALA A 343 17.98 11.77 -14.06
CA ALA A 343 17.68 11.80 -15.49
C ALA A 343 16.57 12.82 -15.83
N ASP A 344 15.51 12.88 -15.03
CA ASP A 344 14.44 13.87 -15.20
C ASP A 344 14.95 15.31 -14.99
N ALA A 345 15.71 15.54 -13.91
CA ALA A 345 16.30 16.85 -13.62
C ALA A 345 17.19 17.34 -14.78
N LYS A 346 18.02 16.45 -15.36
CA LYS A 346 18.83 16.77 -16.54
C LYS A 346 17.95 17.17 -17.73
N THR A 347 16.90 16.41 -18.00
CA THR A 347 15.96 16.69 -19.10
C THR A 347 15.30 18.06 -18.93
N LYS A 348 14.86 18.39 -17.70
CA LYS A 348 14.26 19.68 -17.36
C LYS A 348 15.24 20.84 -17.44
N GLN A 349 16.52 20.60 -17.11
CA GLN A 349 17.58 21.58 -17.28
C GLN A 349 17.81 21.90 -18.76
N GLU A 350 17.87 20.88 -19.63
CA GLU A 350 18.01 21.07 -21.08
C GLU A 350 16.80 21.80 -21.68
N GLU A 351 15.58 21.46 -21.24
CA GLU A 351 14.34 22.15 -21.63
C GLU A 351 14.36 23.63 -21.20
N THR A 352 14.78 23.92 -19.97
CA THR A 352 14.89 25.29 -19.46
C THR A 352 15.89 26.11 -20.27
N ALA A 353 17.04 25.54 -20.62
CA ALA A 353 18.05 26.21 -21.44
C ALA A 353 17.53 26.55 -22.85
N ARG A 354 16.72 25.67 -23.45
CA ARG A 354 16.05 25.95 -24.73
C ARG A 354 15.04 27.08 -24.60
N LEU A 355 14.17 27.02 -23.59
CA LEU A 355 13.16 28.06 -23.37
C LEU A 355 13.78 29.44 -23.08
N GLN A 356 14.91 29.49 -22.36
CA GLN A 356 15.66 30.74 -22.16
C GLN A 356 16.20 31.31 -23.47
N THR A 357 16.66 30.44 -24.37
CA THR A 357 17.12 30.85 -25.70
C THR A 357 15.95 31.41 -26.51
N ASP A 358 14.80 30.71 -26.51
CA ASP A 358 13.60 31.13 -27.22
C ASP A 358 13.04 32.46 -26.67
N LEU A 359 13.05 32.64 -25.35
CA LEU A 359 12.63 33.89 -24.70
C LEU A 359 13.49 35.06 -25.15
N LYS A 360 14.82 34.89 -25.16
CA LYS A 360 15.74 35.94 -25.63
C LYS A 360 15.44 36.34 -27.07
N VAL A 361 15.18 35.37 -27.95
CA VAL A 361 14.81 35.64 -29.35
C VAL A 361 13.48 36.41 -29.42
N ALA A 362 12.50 36.06 -28.59
CA ALA A 362 11.22 36.76 -28.53
C ALA A 362 11.36 38.21 -28.04
N GLU A 363 12.18 38.45 -27.02
CA GLU A 363 12.48 39.80 -26.50
C GLU A 363 13.17 40.68 -27.55
N GLU A 364 14.13 40.13 -28.30
CA GLU A 364 14.79 40.85 -29.40
C GLU A 364 13.79 41.20 -30.52
N ALA A 365 12.87 40.29 -30.85
CA ALA A 365 11.82 40.52 -31.82
C ALA A 365 10.82 41.60 -31.36
N GLN A 366 10.43 41.58 -30.08
CA GLN A 366 9.58 42.61 -29.47
C GLN A 366 10.24 43.99 -29.56
N ALA A 367 11.50 44.12 -29.14
CA ALA A 367 12.23 45.38 -29.19
C ALA A 367 12.35 45.93 -30.62
N ALA A 368 12.55 45.05 -31.62
CA ALA A 368 12.56 45.42 -33.03
C ALA A 368 11.18 45.92 -33.51
N ALA A 369 10.09 45.29 -33.07
CA ALA A 369 8.73 45.71 -33.40
C ALA A 369 8.40 47.08 -32.79
N GLU A 370 8.72 47.30 -31.51
CA GLU A 370 8.54 48.60 -30.83
C GLU A 370 9.33 49.71 -31.52
N LYS A 371 10.57 49.43 -31.95
CA LYS A 371 11.38 50.37 -32.72
C LYS A 371 10.72 50.74 -34.06
N ARG A 372 10.16 49.77 -34.77
CA ARG A 372 9.43 50.01 -36.04
C ARG A 372 8.17 50.84 -35.81
N LEU A 373 7.41 50.54 -34.75
CA LEU A 373 6.24 51.32 -34.38
C LEU A 373 6.59 52.80 -34.16
N LYS A 374 7.62 53.07 -33.35
CA LYS A 374 8.10 54.42 -33.09
C LYS A 374 8.52 55.16 -34.37
N GLN A 375 9.20 54.47 -35.30
CA GLN A 375 9.57 55.06 -36.59
C GLN A 375 8.36 55.47 -37.42
N VAL A 376 7.30 54.65 -37.43
CA VAL A 376 6.05 54.97 -38.11
C VAL A 376 5.35 56.16 -37.44
N GLU A 377 5.28 56.19 -36.11
CA GLU A 377 4.72 57.31 -35.35
C GLU A 377 5.45 58.63 -35.62
N ASP A 378 6.79 58.62 -35.62
CA ASP A 378 7.62 59.79 -35.92
C ASP A 378 7.42 60.27 -37.38
N ALA A 379 7.27 59.34 -38.32
CA ALA A 379 6.98 59.67 -39.72
C ALA A 379 5.60 60.29 -39.89
N LEU A 380 4.58 59.77 -39.18
CA LEU A 380 3.23 60.33 -39.16
C LEU A 380 3.22 61.75 -38.60
N LYS A 381 3.92 62.01 -37.48
CA LYS A 381 4.06 63.36 -36.89
C LYS A 381 4.68 64.38 -37.84
N LYS A 382 5.67 63.97 -38.64
CA LYS A 382 6.29 64.85 -39.65
C LYS A 382 5.31 65.22 -40.77
N LEU A 383 4.44 64.30 -41.15
CA LEU A 383 3.43 64.53 -42.20
C LEU A 383 2.24 65.36 -41.71
N SER A 384 1.92 65.34 -40.41
CA SER A 384 0.82 66.13 -39.83
C SER A 384 1.15 67.60 -39.57
N GLY A 385 2.39 68.04 -39.80
CA GLY A 385 2.74 69.46 -39.86
C GLY A 385 2.78 70.21 -38.52
N GLU A 386 3.06 69.54 -37.40
CA GLU A 386 3.32 70.24 -36.14
C GLU A 386 4.77 70.77 -36.08
N LYS A 387 4.87 72.09 -36.00
CA LYS A 387 6.12 72.85 -35.95
C LYS A 387 6.78 72.68 -34.58
N VAL A 388 8.00 72.15 -34.55
CA VAL A 388 8.87 72.15 -33.35
C VAL A 388 9.28 73.60 -33.08
N GLU A 389 8.75 74.22 -32.03
CA GLU A 389 9.34 75.44 -31.46
C GLU A 389 10.43 75.05 -30.46
N SER A 390 11.65 75.49 -30.77
CA SER A 390 12.86 75.43 -29.95
C SER A 390 12.98 76.73 -29.10
N PRO A 391 13.86 76.76 -28.10
CA PRO A 391 13.67 77.45 -26.82
C PRO A 391 13.95 78.96 -26.89
N THR A 392 13.13 79.75 -26.18
CA THR A 392 13.40 81.17 -25.94
C THR A 392 14.20 81.36 -24.66
N GLU A 393 15.41 81.86 -24.85
CA GLU A 393 16.24 82.70 -23.98
C GLU A 393 15.54 83.35 -22.78
N GLU A 394 16.01 82.98 -21.59
CA GLU A 394 16.61 83.86 -20.58
C GLU A 394 16.27 85.37 -20.68
N GLN A 395 15.36 85.82 -19.82
CA GLN A 395 15.39 87.19 -19.28
C GLN A 395 15.37 87.16 -17.76
N SER A 396 16.50 87.63 -17.23
CA SER A 396 16.77 88.03 -15.86
C SER A 396 15.69 88.95 -15.27
N VAL A 397 15.22 88.65 -14.06
CA VAL A 397 14.97 89.66 -13.03
C VAL A 397 15.46 89.11 -11.68
N GLN A 398 16.29 89.95 -11.05
CA GLN A 398 17.06 89.78 -9.82
C GLN A 398 16.20 89.86 -8.53
N PRO A 399 16.82 89.64 -7.34
CA PRO A 399 16.14 89.34 -6.08
C PRO A 399 15.91 90.57 -5.16
N ASP A 400 15.37 90.26 -3.98
CA ASP A 400 15.30 91.00 -2.70
C ASP A 400 14.09 91.90 -2.42
N ALA A 401 13.29 91.48 -1.42
CA ALA A 401 13.35 92.04 -0.06
C ALA A 401 12.69 91.09 0.97
#